data_AF-A0A6V7KUP7-F1
#
_entry.id   AF-A0A6V7KUP7-F1
#
_cell.length_a   1.000
_cell.length_b   1.000
_cell.length_c   1.000
_cell.angle_alpha   90.00
_cell.angle_beta   90.00
_cell.angle_gamma   90.00
#
_symmetry.space_group_name_H-M   'P 1'
#
loop_
_entity.id
_entity.type
_entity.pdbx_description
1 polymer ?
#
loop_
_entity_poly.entity_id
_entity_poly.type
_entity_poly.pdbx_seq_one_letter_code
_entity_poly.pdbx_strand_id
1 'polypeptide(L)' 'NRKSGNNDGAEILSMFRRLINPAQVVDLSERDPVAALEWCRLLGDNTCSILVAGGDGTVAWLLNAIHKLKLT' A
#
# COMPACT_ATOMS: atom_id res chain seq x y z
N ASN A 1 -2.14 6.28 -3.29
CA ASN A 1 -3.34 6.32 -4.13
C ASN A 1 -3.20 7.44 -5.16
N ARG A 2 -2.93 7.10 -6.42
CA ARG A 2 -2.64 8.10 -7.47
C ARG A 2 -3.79 9.07 -7.75
N LYS A 3 -5.03 8.71 -7.38
CA LYS A 3 -6.22 9.57 -7.53
C LYS A 3 -6.36 10.63 -6.42
N SER A 4 -5.46 10.66 -5.44
CA SER A 4 -5.48 11.60 -4.32
C SER A 4 -4.50 12.76 -4.56
N GLY A 5 -4.94 14.01 -4.35
CA GLY A 5 -4.08 15.20 -4.41
C GLY A 5 -3.79 15.72 -5.83
N ASN A 6 -2.67 16.43 -5.98
CA ASN A 6 -2.30 17.25 -7.16
C ASN A 6 -1.81 16.46 -8.40
N ASN A 7 -2.24 15.21 -8.57
CA ASN A 7 -1.86 14.31 -9.68
C ASN A 7 -0.36 13.91 -9.77
N ASP A 8 0.48 14.33 -8.81
CA ASP A 8 1.91 13.95 -8.72
C ASP A 8 2.12 12.49 -8.27
N GLY A 9 1.05 11.75 -7.96
CA GLY A 9 1.12 10.37 -7.49
C GLY A 9 1.84 9.43 -8.46
N ALA A 10 1.79 9.75 -9.75
CA ALA A 10 2.53 9.07 -10.81
C ALA A 10 4.06 9.10 -10.58
N GLU A 11 4.56 10.31 -10.36
CA GLU A 11 5.98 10.59 -10.23
C GLU A 11 6.50 10.05 -8.90
N ILE A 12 5.74 10.23 -7.82
CA ILE A 12 6.06 9.68 -6.50
C ILE A 12 6.17 8.16 -6.56
N LEU A 13 5.21 7.46 -7.18
CA LEU A 13 5.28 6.00 -7.35
C LEU A 13 6.50 5.58 -8.16
N SER A 14 6.83 6.31 -9.24
CA SER A 14 8.02 6.07 -10.05
C SER A 14 9.30 6.21 -9.22
N MET A 15 9.40 7.26 -8.40
CA MET A 15 10.54 7.48 -7.52
C MET A 15 10.70 6.37 -6.48
N PHE A 16 9.61 5.98 -5.79
CA PHE A 16 9.68 4.88 -4.83
C PHE A 16 10.08 3.56 -5.49
N ARG A 17 9.57 3.23 -6.68
CA ARG A 17 9.97 2.02 -7.43
C ARG A 17 11.46 2.02 -7.83
N ARG A 18 12.09 3.20 -7.92
CA ARG A 18 13.54 3.31 -8.16
C ARG A 18 14.36 3.17 -6.89
N LEU A 19 13.81 3.58 -5.73
CA LEU A 19 14.53 3.58 -4.45
C LEU A 19 14.40 2.26 -3.69
N ILE A 20 13.28 1.55 -3.84
CA ILE A 20 13.00 0.27 -3.19
C ILE A 20 12.56 -0.78 -4.21
N ASN A 21 12.49 -2.05 -3.81
CA ASN A 21 12.05 -3.12 -4.71
C ASN A 21 10.67 -2.77 -5.30
N PRO A 22 10.52 -2.67 -6.64
CA PRO A 22 9.27 -2.29 -7.27
C PRO A 22 8.06 -3.12 -6.84
N ALA A 23 8.27 -4.40 -6.49
CA ALA A 23 7.22 -5.28 -5.99
C ALA A 23 6.62 -4.82 -4.64
N GLN A 24 7.36 -4.04 -3.85
CA GLN A 24 6.92 -3.45 -2.58
C GLN A 24 6.14 -2.14 -2.75
N VAL A 25 6.07 -1.58 -3.98
CA VAL A 25 5.41 -0.30 -4.26
C VAL A 25 4.09 -0.54 -4.99
N VAL A 26 2.99 -0.42 -4.24
CA VAL A 26 1.64 -0.70 -4.75
C VAL A 26 0.85 0.58 -4.98
N ASP A 27 0.25 0.69 -6.17
CA ASP A 27 -0.77 1.70 -6.44
C ASP A 27 -2.17 1.15 -6.11
N LEU A 28 -2.75 1.65 -5.02
CA LEU A 28 -4.10 1.28 -4.59
C LEU A 28 -5.20 1.76 -5.57
N SER A 29 -4.87 2.56 -6.57
CA SER A 29 -5.82 2.90 -7.65
C SER A 29 -5.92 1.81 -8.72
N GLU A 30 -4.94 0.90 -8.79
CA GLU A 30 -4.85 -0.20 -9.74
C GLU A 30 -5.04 -1.57 -9.09
N ARG A 31 -4.78 -1.70 -7.78
CA ARG A 31 -4.88 -2.97 -7.03
C ARG A 31 -5.64 -2.81 -5.74
N ASP A 32 -6.41 -3.84 -5.40
CA ASP A 32 -7.10 -3.92 -4.12
C ASP A 32 -6.09 -4.09 -2.95
N PRO A 33 -6.27 -3.38 -1.82
CA PRO A 33 -5.38 -3.46 -0.68
C PRO A 33 -5.29 -4.85 -0.06
N VAL A 34 -6.33 -5.69 -0.14
CA VAL A 34 -6.28 -7.08 0.33
C VAL A 34 -5.21 -7.83 -0.45
N ALA A 35 -5.21 -7.73 -1.79
CA ALA A 35 -4.22 -8.38 -2.64
C ALA A 35 -2.79 -7.86 -2.39
N ALA A 36 -2.65 -6.58 -2.03
CA ALA A 36 -1.36 -5.99 -1.65
C ALA A 36 -0.83 -6.57 -0.33
N LEU A 37 -1.72 -6.73 0.66
CA LEU A 37 -1.39 -7.16 2.02
C LEU A 37 -1.22 -8.68 2.16
N GLU A 38 -1.67 -9.49 1.20
CA GLU A 38 -1.39 -10.94 1.17
C GLU A 38 0.12 -11.23 1.24
N TRP A 39 0.96 -10.34 0.70
CA TRP A 39 2.42 -10.44 0.79
C TRP A 39 2.92 -10.39 2.24
N CYS A 40 2.22 -9.70 3.14
CA CYS A 40 2.58 -9.67 4.56
C CYS A 40 2.48 -11.06 5.21
N ARG A 41 1.64 -11.97 4.69
CA ARG A 41 1.57 -13.35 5.21
C ARG A 41 2.86 -14.13 4.96
N LEU A 42 3.60 -13.78 3.90
CA LEU A 42 4.88 -14.41 3.58
C LEU A 42 6.00 -13.99 4.55
N LEU A 43 5.80 -12.93 5.32
CA LEU A 43 6.76 -12.45 6.30
C LEU A 43 6.74 -13.24 7.61
N GLY A 44 5.71 -14.06 7.87
CA GLY A 44 5.57 -14.84 9.10
C GLY A 44 5.57 -13.93 10.34
N ASP A 45 6.40 -14.26 11.33
CA ASP A 45 6.53 -13.50 12.58
C ASP A 45 7.39 -12.22 12.47
N ASN A 46 7.88 -11.89 11.27
CA ASN A 46 8.68 -10.69 11.06
C ASN A 46 7.80 -9.44 11.04
N THR A 47 8.25 -8.39 11.72
CA THR A 47 7.59 -7.09 11.71
C THR A 47 7.69 -6.42 10.34
N CYS A 48 6.57 -5.88 9.87
CA CYS A 48 6.46 -5.13 8.62
C CYS A 48 5.98 -3.70 8.91
N SER A 49 6.61 -2.71 8.29
CA SER A 49 6.15 -1.32 8.31
C SER A 49 5.53 -0.95 6.97
N ILE A 50 4.29 -0.45 7.00
CA ILE A 50 3.54 -0.07 5.81
C ILE A 50 3.42 1.46 5.77
N LEU A 51 3.93 2.07 4.70
CA LEU A 51 3.77 3.49 4.42
C LEU A 51 2.59 3.70 3.46
N VAL A 52 1.65 4.56 3.83
CA VAL A 52 0.45 4.85 3.04
C VAL A 52 0.42 6.32 2.67
N ALA A 53 0.45 6.62 1.37
CA ALA A 53 0.27 7.96 0.84
C ALA A 53 -1.12 8.09 0.18
N GLY A 54 -2.01 8.84 0.85
CA GLY A 54 -3.37 9.13 0.39
C GLY A 54 -4.16 9.85 1.49
N GLY A 55 -5.38 10.28 1.18
CA GLY A 55 -6.28 10.86 2.18
C GLY A 55 -6.93 9.82 3.11
N ASP A 56 -7.72 10.28 4.07
CA ASP A 56 -8.34 9.45 5.11
C ASP A 56 -9.13 8.26 4.57
N GLY A 57 -9.86 8.43 3.46
CA GLY A 57 -10.58 7.32 2.83
C GLY A 57 -9.68 6.19 2.33
N THR A 58 -8.45 6.51 1.88
CA THR A 58 -7.46 5.49 1.51
C THR A 58 -6.93 4.75 2.73
N VAL A 59 -6.65 5.49 3.82
CA VAL A 59 -6.18 4.92 5.07
C VAL A 59 -7.25 4.00 5.68
N ALA A 60 -8.50 4.46 5.76
CA ALA A 60 -9.62 3.67 6.26
C ALA A 60 -9.83 2.39 5.43
N TRP A 61 -9.70 2.47 4.10
CA TRP A 61 -9.82 1.31 3.23
C TRP A 61 -8.72 0.27 3.50
N LEU A 62 -7.47 0.70 3.68
CA LEU A 62 -6.37 -0.20 4.02
C LEU A 62 -6.54 -0.83 5.41
N LEU A 63 -6.92 -0.04 6.43
CA LEU A 63 -7.17 -0.55 7.78
C LEU A 63 -8.27 -1.62 7.80
N ASN A 64 -9.33 -1.43 7.00
CA ASN A 64 -10.36 -2.44 6.82
C ASN A 64 -9.81 -3.72 6.17
N ALA A 65 -8.88 -3.61 5.22
CA ALA A 65 -8.24 -4.78 4.62
C ALA A 65 -7.34 -5.53 5.62
N ILE A 66 -6.55 -4.81 6.42
CA ILE A 66 -5.75 -5.38 7.53
C ILE A 66 -6.65 -6.17 8.49
N HIS A 67 -7.78 -5.56 8.90
CA HIS A 67 -8.75 -6.21 9.79
C HIS A 67 -9.34 -7.50 9.16
N LYS A 68 -9.75 -7.44 7.88
CA LYS A 68 -10.28 -8.62 7.15
C LYS A 68 -9.26 -9.76 7.06
N LEU A 69 -7.99 -9.42 6.89
CA LEU A 69 -6.90 -10.39 6.78
C LEU A 69 -6.40 -10.92 8.12
N LYS A 70 -6.86 -10.36 9.25
CA LYS A 70 -6.45 -10.69 10.61
C LYS A 70 -4.94 -10.54 10.81
N LEU A 71 -4.39 -9.42 10.33
CA LEU A 71 -2.97 -9.07 10.46
C LEU A 71 -2.66 -8.24 11.72
N THR A 72 -3.63 -8.13 12.64
CA THR A 72 -3.54 -7.41 13.92
C THR A 72 -3.85 -8.33 15.09
#